data_AF-A0A3E5A2A7-F1
#
_entry.id   AF-A0A3E5A2A7-F1
#
_cell.length_a   1.000
_cell.length_b   1.000
_cell.length_c   1.000
_cell.angle_alpha   90.00
_cell.angle_beta   90.00
_cell.angle_gamma   90.00
#
_symmetry.space_group_name_H-M   'P 1'
#
loop_
_entity.id
_entity.type
_entity.pdbx_description
1 polymer ?
#
loop_
_entity_poly.entity_id
_entity_poly.type
_entity_poly.pdbx_seq_one_letter_code
_entity_poly.pdbx_strand_id
1 'polypeptide(L)'
;MKSKYPEYDFDGHTATLFVLKRYVKLVLTFLVPFVFCVGVTFVTDTSRYPAGMFANIISIIMDFFGVGHMFGGRMLVSTWWYLSLEVLLIFFLPVALQIYRKYSWLIVMLFLLPGSFLIEKHVHLTKYLFIVPLAICFADQQVFERLKSWKPLKSQALSKFLKFVVSTGMILALLMLWNSRWALERFEFMLNGLIPVAIIYWAYEFLLDIPGLHQLLEFLGKYSATVFYIHTFIRTLWLRDFTYSLGHAAVIWLFLMGSSILIAVFLDVVKKLIHYEKISNVVIDGFIGWTDRTLW
;
A
#
# COMPACT_ATOMS: atom_id res chain seq x y z
N MET A 1 7.65 9.11 13.27
CA MET A 1 6.38 9.56 13.90
C MET A 1 6.62 10.02 15.33
N LYS A 2 7.16 9.17 16.22
CA LYS A 2 7.50 9.56 17.61
C LYS A 2 8.40 10.80 17.73
N SER A 3 9.34 10.99 16.81
CA SER A 3 10.22 12.17 16.80
C SER A 3 9.51 13.50 16.49
N LYS A 4 8.32 13.45 15.86
CA LYS A 4 7.57 14.64 15.43
C LYS A 4 6.27 14.84 16.22
N TYR A 5 5.73 13.78 16.81
CA TYR A 5 4.52 13.78 17.64
C TYR A 5 4.81 12.97 18.92
N PRO A 6 5.30 13.63 19.98
CA PRO A 6 5.44 13.00 21.29
C PRO A 6 4.07 12.48 21.75
N GLU A 7 4.03 11.25 22.27
CA GLU A 7 2.82 10.61 22.83
C GLU A 7 1.61 10.41 21.91
N TYR A 8 1.75 10.66 20.60
CA TYR A 8 0.64 10.63 19.63
C TYR A 8 -0.52 11.55 20.03
N ASP A 9 -0.22 12.69 20.66
CA ASP A 9 -1.24 13.70 20.94
C ASP A 9 -1.60 14.43 19.65
N PHE A 10 -2.78 14.10 19.10
CA PHE A 10 -3.35 14.76 17.94
C PHE A 10 -4.52 15.61 18.42
N ASP A 11 -4.30 16.92 18.56
CA ASP A 11 -5.43 17.86 18.55
C ASP A 11 -6.12 17.82 17.17
N GLY A 12 -7.36 18.32 17.10
CA GLY A 12 -8.14 18.30 15.86
C GLY A 12 -7.46 19.06 14.71
N HIS A 13 -6.73 20.13 15.04
CA HIS A 13 -5.93 20.93 14.12
C HIS A 13 -4.80 20.12 13.47
N THR A 14 -3.93 19.56 14.30
CA THR A 14 -2.77 18.76 13.94
C THR A 14 -3.17 17.50 13.20
N ALA A 15 -4.26 16.83 13.61
CA ALA A 15 -4.83 15.70 12.88
C ALA A 15 -5.23 16.11 11.46
N THR A 16 -5.92 17.24 11.32
CA THR A 16 -6.38 17.77 10.03
C THR A 16 -5.19 18.09 9.13
N LEU A 17 -4.21 18.85 9.61
CA LEU A 17 -3.02 19.18 8.83
C LEU A 17 -2.20 17.94 8.47
N PHE A 18 -2.11 16.96 9.37
CA PHE A 18 -1.43 15.69 9.11
C PHE A 18 -2.09 14.91 7.97
N VAL A 19 -3.41 14.75 8.01
CA VAL A 19 -4.21 14.07 6.99
C VAL A 19 -4.06 14.78 5.65
N LEU A 20 -4.27 16.09 5.62
CA LEU A 20 -4.18 16.89 4.40
C LEU A 20 -2.79 16.82 3.79
N LYS A 21 -1.72 16.95 4.60
CA LYS A 21 -0.35 16.86 4.09
C LYS A 21 -0.06 15.50 3.47
N ARG A 22 -0.53 14.41 4.08
CA ARG A 22 -0.37 13.05 3.53
C ARG A 22 -1.19 12.83 2.27
N TYR A 23 -2.43 13.32 2.24
CA TYR A 23 -3.30 13.19 1.08
C TYR A 23 -2.76 13.97 -0.12
N VAL A 24 -2.35 15.23 0.05
CA VAL A 24 -1.72 16.02 -1.02
C VAL A 24 -0.43 15.34 -1.50
N LYS A 25 0.40 14.83 -0.59
CA LYS A 25 1.60 14.07 -0.97
C LYS A 25 1.27 12.83 -1.78
N LEU A 26 0.21 12.09 -1.45
CA LEU A 26 -0.24 10.94 -2.22
C LEU A 26 -0.65 11.35 -3.64
N VAL A 27 -1.52 12.35 -3.77
CA VAL A 27 -1.99 12.87 -5.08
C VAL A 27 -0.81 13.33 -5.93
N LEU A 28 0.13 14.09 -5.37
CA LEU A 28 1.32 14.54 -6.09
C LEU A 28 2.27 13.38 -6.44
N THR A 29 2.39 12.36 -5.59
CA THR A 29 3.22 11.18 -5.94
C THR A 29 2.63 10.43 -7.13
N PHE A 30 1.30 10.36 -7.19
CA PHE A 30 0.54 9.68 -8.23
C PHE A 30 0.37 10.51 -9.52
N LEU A 31 0.42 11.85 -9.46
CA LEU A 31 0.18 12.76 -10.58
C LEU A 31 0.98 12.41 -11.84
N VAL A 32 2.30 12.23 -11.74
CA VAL A 32 3.15 11.96 -12.91
C VAL A 32 2.82 10.59 -13.54
N PRO A 33 2.78 9.47 -12.78
CA PRO A 33 2.28 8.20 -13.29
C PRO A 33 0.87 8.29 -13.88
N PHE A 34 -0.03 9.03 -13.25
CA PHE A 34 -1.40 9.20 -13.72
C PHE A 34 -1.45 9.89 -15.09
N VAL A 35 -0.82 11.06 -15.23
CA VAL A 35 -0.78 11.81 -16.51
C VAL A 35 -0.16 10.96 -17.61
N PHE A 36 0.91 10.23 -17.31
CA PHE A 36 1.52 9.31 -18.26
C PHE A 36 0.55 8.21 -18.68
N CYS A 37 -0.04 7.49 -17.72
CA CYS A 37 -0.94 6.37 -18.01
C CYS A 37 -2.19 6.82 -18.78
N VAL A 38 -2.80 7.92 -18.36
CA VAL A 38 -3.97 8.50 -19.02
C VAL A 38 -3.60 8.97 -20.43
N GLY A 39 -2.48 9.69 -20.58
CA GLY A 39 -1.99 10.15 -21.88
C GLY A 39 -1.76 9.01 -22.88
N VAL A 40 -1.02 7.97 -22.49
CA VAL A 40 -0.78 6.79 -23.36
C VAL A 40 -2.09 6.09 -23.70
N THR A 41 -3.01 5.99 -22.75
CA THR A 41 -4.31 5.32 -22.95
C THR A 41 -5.21 6.09 -23.92
N PHE A 42 -5.19 7.42 -23.89
CA PHE A 42 -5.91 8.25 -24.87
C PHE A 42 -5.26 8.22 -26.26
N VAL A 43 -3.92 8.25 -26.34
CA VAL A 43 -3.20 8.17 -27.63
C VAL A 43 -3.42 6.81 -28.31
N THR A 44 -3.55 5.74 -27.54
CA THR A 44 -3.79 4.38 -28.07
C THR A 44 -5.27 4.04 -28.22
N ASP A 45 -6.18 4.95 -27.88
CA ASP A 45 -7.64 4.73 -27.87
C ASP A 45 -8.08 3.47 -27.09
N THR A 46 -7.37 3.17 -25.99
CA THR A 46 -7.64 1.99 -25.14
C THR A 46 -8.44 2.32 -23.88
N SER A 47 -9.07 3.51 -23.83
CA SER A 47 -9.76 4.00 -22.64
C SER A 47 -10.97 3.14 -22.27
N ARG A 48 -11.19 2.95 -20.97
CA ARG A 48 -12.30 2.16 -20.41
C ARG A 48 -13.31 2.99 -19.62
N TYR A 49 -13.24 4.30 -19.73
CA TYR A 49 -14.18 5.18 -19.03
C TYR A 49 -15.62 5.05 -19.58
N PRO A 50 -16.63 5.45 -18.79
CA PRO A 50 -18.03 5.39 -19.22
C PRO A 50 -18.27 6.17 -20.51
N ALA A 51 -19.22 5.69 -21.33
CA ALA A 51 -19.71 6.43 -22.48
C ALA A 51 -20.51 7.65 -22.01
N GLY A 52 -20.13 8.83 -22.48
CA GLY A 52 -20.72 10.12 -22.09
C GLY A 52 -19.67 11.09 -21.55
N MET A 53 -19.59 12.29 -22.13
CA MET A 53 -18.54 13.27 -21.84
C MET A 53 -18.43 13.60 -20.34
N PHE A 54 -19.56 13.86 -19.67
CA PHE A 54 -19.58 14.20 -18.24
C PHE A 54 -19.20 13.03 -17.33
N ALA A 55 -19.74 11.83 -17.59
CA ALA A 55 -19.43 10.64 -16.80
C ALA A 55 -17.94 10.24 -16.94
N ASN A 56 -17.37 10.44 -18.13
CA ASN A 56 -15.95 10.25 -18.39
C ASN A 56 -15.10 11.25 -17.58
N ILE A 57 -15.39 12.56 -17.66
CA ILE A 57 -14.66 13.60 -16.91
C ILE A 57 -14.73 13.35 -15.40
N ILE A 58 -15.91 13.04 -14.87
CA ILE A 58 -16.08 12.75 -13.44
C ILE A 58 -15.25 11.52 -13.04
N SER A 59 -15.24 10.47 -13.85
CA SER A 59 -14.43 9.26 -13.59
C SER A 59 -12.92 9.53 -13.62
N ILE A 60 -12.44 10.34 -14.57
CA ILE A 60 -11.04 10.78 -14.64
C ILE A 60 -10.65 11.55 -13.39
N ILE A 61 -11.49 12.49 -12.95
CA ILE A 61 -11.25 13.29 -11.75
C ILE A 61 -11.23 12.40 -10.50
N MET A 62 -12.17 11.47 -10.39
CA MET A 62 -12.21 10.55 -9.25
C MET A 62 -11.00 9.60 -9.21
N ASP A 63 -10.53 9.12 -10.38
CA ASP A 63 -9.30 8.33 -10.46
C ASP A 63 -8.08 9.17 -10.08
N PHE A 64 -8.01 10.42 -10.53
CA PHE A 64 -6.92 11.34 -10.19
C PHE A 64 -6.78 11.55 -8.68
N PHE A 65 -7.91 11.73 -7.99
CA PHE A 65 -7.95 11.87 -6.53
C PHE A 65 -7.89 10.52 -5.79
N GLY A 66 -7.86 9.40 -6.51
CA GLY A 66 -7.82 8.06 -5.92
C GLY A 66 -9.11 7.67 -5.19
N VAL A 67 -10.24 8.34 -5.44
CA VAL A 67 -11.52 8.08 -4.75
C VAL A 67 -12.55 7.33 -5.61
N GLY A 68 -12.18 6.95 -6.83
CA GLY A 68 -13.07 6.26 -7.78
C GLY A 68 -13.81 5.05 -7.20
N HIS A 69 -13.10 4.15 -6.51
CA HIS A 69 -13.74 2.98 -5.92
C HIS A 69 -14.66 3.33 -4.73
N MET A 70 -14.40 4.42 -3.98
CA MET A 70 -15.24 4.83 -2.85
C MET A 70 -16.61 5.33 -3.30
N PHE A 71 -16.67 6.01 -4.45
CA PHE A 71 -17.89 6.61 -4.98
C PHE A 71 -18.57 5.76 -6.07
N GLY A 72 -18.15 4.51 -6.25
CA GLY A 72 -18.70 3.61 -7.28
C GLY A 72 -18.37 4.05 -8.72
N GLY A 73 -17.37 4.90 -8.88
CA GLY A 73 -16.89 5.37 -10.17
C GLY A 73 -16.22 4.26 -10.98
N ARG A 74 -16.36 4.32 -12.31
CA ARG A 74 -15.68 3.40 -13.21
C ARG A 74 -14.23 3.84 -13.40
N MET A 75 -13.33 3.13 -12.72
CA MET A 75 -11.88 3.37 -12.82
C MET A 75 -11.32 2.92 -14.18
N LEU A 76 -10.24 3.55 -14.62
CA LEU A 76 -9.52 3.17 -15.85
C LEU A 76 -8.97 1.75 -15.78
N VAL A 77 -8.42 1.39 -14.62
CA VAL A 77 -7.98 0.03 -14.29
C VAL A 77 -8.48 -0.33 -12.90
N SER A 78 -8.92 -1.59 -12.73
CA SER A 78 -9.47 -2.05 -11.45
C SER A 78 -8.46 -1.92 -10.30
N THR A 79 -7.16 -2.18 -10.54
CA THR A 79 -6.09 -2.14 -9.53
C THR A 79 -5.96 -0.81 -8.79
N TRP A 80 -6.43 0.29 -9.38
CA TRP A 80 -6.43 1.60 -8.73
C TRP A 80 -7.42 1.73 -7.56
N TRP A 81 -8.26 0.72 -7.31
CA TRP A 81 -9.05 0.61 -6.06
C TRP A 81 -8.16 0.75 -4.82
N TYR A 82 -6.88 0.35 -4.90
CA TYR A 82 -5.94 0.45 -3.80
C TYR A 82 -5.60 1.92 -3.45
N LEU A 83 -5.69 2.86 -4.40
CA LEU A 83 -5.54 4.29 -4.08
C LEU A 83 -6.67 4.75 -3.15
N SER A 84 -7.89 4.26 -3.36
CA SER A 84 -9.02 4.52 -2.45
C SER A 84 -8.77 3.94 -1.06
N LEU A 85 -8.09 2.78 -0.99
CA LEU A 85 -7.63 2.23 0.28
C LEU A 85 -6.57 3.13 0.93
N GLU A 86 -5.56 3.58 0.20
CA GLU A 86 -4.55 4.50 0.75
C GLU A 86 -5.17 5.79 1.29
N VAL A 87 -6.12 6.38 0.56
CA VAL A 87 -6.90 7.54 1.02
C VAL A 87 -7.61 7.20 2.33
N LEU A 88 -8.40 6.11 2.37
CA LEU A 88 -9.09 5.70 3.58
C LEU A 88 -8.12 5.52 4.76
N LEU A 89 -6.99 4.86 4.55
CA LEU A 89 -5.97 4.63 5.59
C LEU A 89 -5.37 5.95 6.10
N ILE A 90 -5.15 6.95 5.25
CA ILE A 90 -4.65 8.27 5.65
C ILE A 90 -5.63 8.96 6.60
N PHE A 91 -6.92 8.98 6.28
CA PHE A 91 -7.96 9.57 7.12
C PHE A 91 -8.22 8.76 8.40
N PHE A 92 -8.06 7.44 8.32
CA PHE A 92 -8.31 6.53 9.43
C PHE A 92 -7.19 6.53 10.48
N LEU A 93 -5.95 6.80 10.06
CA LEU A 93 -4.76 6.69 10.91
C LEU A 93 -4.78 7.56 12.17
N PRO A 94 -5.16 8.86 12.15
CA PRO A 94 -5.23 9.67 13.38
C PRO A 94 -6.23 9.10 14.40
N VAL A 95 -7.40 8.64 13.93
CA VAL A 95 -8.42 8.02 14.80
C VAL A 95 -7.87 6.75 15.44
N ALA A 96 -7.23 5.89 14.65
CA ALA A 96 -6.59 4.67 15.15
C ALA A 96 -5.48 4.98 16.18
N LEU A 97 -4.70 6.03 15.97
CA LEU A 97 -3.66 6.46 16.92
C LEU A 97 -4.26 6.97 18.24
N GLN A 98 -5.35 7.73 18.20
CA GLN A 98 -6.06 8.17 19.41
C GLN A 98 -6.62 6.99 20.21
N ILE A 99 -7.20 5.99 19.54
CA ILE A 99 -7.67 4.76 20.18
C ILE A 99 -6.49 3.97 20.76
N TYR A 100 -5.38 3.87 20.03
CA TYR A 100 -4.16 3.20 20.50
C TYR A 100 -3.59 3.88 21.74
N ARG A 101 -3.61 5.21 21.83
CA ARG A 101 -3.17 5.91 23.05
C ARG A 101 -3.99 5.50 24.28
N LYS A 102 -5.29 5.29 24.12
CA LYS A 102 -6.20 4.93 25.23
C LYS A 102 -6.16 3.44 25.59
N TYR A 103 -6.06 2.56 24.60
CA TYR A 103 -6.22 1.11 24.78
C TYR A 103 -4.94 0.30 24.50
N SER A 104 -3.87 0.95 24.03
CA SER A 104 -2.61 0.32 23.62
C SER A 104 -2.85 -0.89 22.72
N TRP A 105 -2.16 -2.00 22.96
CA TRP A 105 -2.26 -3.24 22.17
C TRP A 105 -3.68 -3.83 22.07
N LEU A 106 -4.60 -3.48 23.00
CA LEU A 106 -5.99 -3.92 22.95
C LEU A 106 -6.74 -3.41 21.71
N ILE A 107 -6.22 -2.38 21.03
CA ILE A 107 -6.76 -1.93 19.73
C ILE A 107 -6.84 -3.07 18.72
N VAL A 108 -5.91 -4.04 18.75
CA VAL A 108 -5.93 -5.19 17.84
C VAL A 108 -7.21 -6.00 18.06
N MET A 109 -7.58 -6.29 19.31
CA MET A 109 -8.79 -7.04 19.63
C MET A 109 -10.06 -6.21 19.36
N LEU A 110 -10.01 -4.91 19.66
CA LEU A 110 -11.11 -3.98 19.39
C LEU A 110 -11.45 -3.87 17.90
N PHE A 111 -10.48 -4.09 17.02
CA PHE A 111 -10.69 -4.11 15.58
C PHE A 111 -11.00 -5.51 15.05
N LEU A 112 -10.31 -6.53 15.57
CA LEU A 112 -10.48 -7.90 15.14
C LEU A 112 -11.89 -8.40 15.38
N LEU A 113 -12.47 -8.16 16.57
CA LEU A 113 -13.78 -8.70 16.92
C LEU A 113 -14.89 -8.06 16.06
N PRO A 114 -15.10 -6.72 16.07
CA PRO A 114 -16.13 -6.10 15.24
C PRO A 114 -15.84 -6.29 13.74
N GLY A 115 -14.57 -6.24 13.32
CA GLY A 115 -14.21 -6.46 11.92
C GLY A 115 -14.46 -7.88 11.41
N SER A 116 -14.44 -8.88 12.30
CA SER A 116 -14.75 -10.26 11.92
C SER A 116 -16.25 -10.56 11.82
N PHE A 117 -17.10 -9.79 12.52
CA PHE A 117 -18.55 -10.04 12.59
C PHE A 117 -19.42 -9.00 11.87
N LEU A 118 -19.03 -7.72 11.90
CA LEU A 118 -19.86 -6.59 11.44
C LEU A 118 -19.45 -6.06 10.06
N ILE A 119 -18.20 -6.24 9.65
CA ILE A 119 -17.69 -5.72 8.39
C ILE A 119 -17.98 -6.71 7.26
N GLU A 120 -18.54 -6.20 6.16
CA GLU A 120 -18.67 -6.96 4.92
C GLU A 120 -17.30 -7.37 4.39
N LYS A 121 -17.01 -8.67 4.46
CA LYS A 121 -15.70 -9.26 4.13
C LYS A 121 -15.37 -9.17 2.64
N HIS A 122 -16.41 -9.07 1.80
CA HIS A 122 -16.31 -9.01 0.35
C HIS A 122 -15.99 -7.62 -0.20
N VAL A 123 -16.08 -6.56 0.61
CA VAL A 123 -15.72 -5.22 0.18
C VAL A 123 -14.20 -5.06 0.24
N HIS A 124 -13.59 -4.79 -0.92
CA HIS A 124 -12.14 -4.67 -1.05
C HIS A 124 -11.51 -3.68 -0.07
N LEU A 125 -12.22 -2.62 0.29
CA LEU A 125 -11.69 -1.52 1.08
C LEU A 125 -11.61 -1.86 2.59
N THR A 126 -12.66 -2.49 3.12
CA THR A 126 -12.81 -2.69 4.57
C THR A 126 -12.00 -3.88 5.07
N LYS A 127 -11.81 -4.92 4.24
CA LYS A 127 -11.09 -6.13 4.63
C LYS A 127 -9.60 -5.95 4.96
N TYR A 128 -8.99 -4.87 4.49
CA TYR A 128 -7.59 -4.55 4.78
C TYR A 128 -7.40 -3.63 5.98
N LEU A 129 -8.48 -3.11 6.59
CA LEU A 129 -8.38 -2.18 7.72
C LEU A 129 -7.70 -2.79 8.95
N PHE A 130 -7.71 -4.12 9.08
CA PHE A 130 -7.02 -4.81 10.17
C PHE A 130 -5.50 -4.58 10.19
N ILE A 131 -4.90 -4.21 9.04
CA ILE A 131 -3.47 -3.92 8.98
C ILE A 131 -3.08 -2.69 9.80
N VAL A 132 -4.00 -1.73 10.00
CA VAL A 132 -3.71 -0.47 10.71
C VAL A 132 -3.36 -0.69 12.18
N PRO A 133 -4.21 -1.33 13.00
CA PRO A 133 -3.87 -1.57 14.41
C PRO A 133 -2.62 -2.46 14.55
N LEU A 134 -2.42 -3.44 13.67
CA LEU A 134 -1.20 -4.25 13.64
C LEU A 134 0.03 -3.40 13.36
N ALA A 135 -0.01 -2.56 12.32
CA ALA A 135 1.10 -1.69 11.95
C ALA A 135 1.46 -0.70 13.06
N ILE A 136 0.46 -0.10 13.71
CA ILE A 136 0.68 0.82 14.84
C ILE A 136 1.38 0.08 15.99
N CYS A 137 0.83 -1.06 16.44
CA CYS A 137 1.41 -1.82 17.53
C CYS A 137 2.83 -2.31 17.23
N PHE A 138 3.06 -2.83 16.01
CA PHE A 138 4.35 -3.37 15.61
C PHE A 138 5.41 -2.28 15.50
N ALA A 139 5.06 -1.12 14.93
CA ALA A 139 5.96 0.02 14.82
C ALA A 139 6.24 0.67 16.18
N ASP A 140 5.23 0.78 17.05
CA ASP A 140 5.37 1.43 18.35
C ASP A 140 6.24 0.61 19.31
N GLN A 141 6.07 -0.71 19.32
CA GLN A 141 6.74 -1.64 20.21
C GLN A 141 8.01 -2.27 19.61
N GLN A 142 8.37 -1.91 18.38
CA GLN A 142 9.54 -2.48 17.67
C GLN A 142 9.51 -4.02 17.64
N VAL A 143 8.33 -4.57 17.32
CA VAL A 143 8.08 -6.01 17.42
C VAL A 143 9.02 -6.80 16.51
N PHE A 144 9.26 -6.33 15.28
CA PHE A 144 10.15 -7.01 14.34
C PHE A 144 11.60 -7.01 14.82
N GLU A 145 12.10 -5.91 15.37
CA GLU A 145 13.44 -5.79 15.92
C GLU A 145 13.62 -6.69 17.15
N ARG A 146 12.61 -6.74 18.04
CA ARG A 146 12.60 -7.64 19.19
C ARG A 146 12.62 -9.10 18.75
N LEU A 147 11.77 -9.48 17.80
CA LEU A 147 11.75 -10.84 17.25
C LEU A 147 13.08 -11.21 16.59
N LYS A 148 13.72 -10.29 15.87
CA LYS A 148 15.03 -10.50 15.25
C LYS A 148 16.14 -10.68 16.29
N SER A 149 16.15 -9.85 17.32
CA SER A 149 17.14 -9.92 18.42
C SER A 149 16.97 -11.15 19.32
N TRP A 150 15.77 -11.72 19.40
CA TRP A 150 15.46 -12.84 20.28
C TRP A 150 16.19 -14.11 19.84
N LYS A 151 16.88 -14.77 20.78
CA LYS A 151 17.62 -16.02 20.56
C LYS A 151 16.99 -17.14 21.40
N PRO A 152 16.05 -17.94 20.86
CA PRO A 152 15.45 -19.07 21.57
C PRO A 152 16.46 -20.12 22.04
N LEU A 153 17.60 -20.25 21.37
CA LEU A 153 18.61 -21.27 21.65
C LEU A 153 19.99 -20.65 21.84
N LYS A 154 20.85 -21.32 22.63
CA LYS A 154 22.23 -20.88 22.90
C LYS A 154 23.07 -20.79 21.61
N SER A 155 22.85 -21.69 20.65
CA SER A 155 23.51 -21.65 19.34
C SER A 155 22.78 -20.71 18.39
N GLN A 156 23.51 -19.74 17.81
CA GLN A 156 22.97 -18.77 16.86
C GLN A 156 22.44 -19.44 15.58
N ALA A 157 23.15 -20.42 15.05
CA ALA A 157 22.74 -21.14 13.84
C ALA A 157 21.45 -21.93 14.08
N LEU A 158 21.39 -22.67 15.20
CA LEU A 158 20.22 -23.47 15.55
C LEU A 158 19.00 -22.59 15.87
N SER A 159 19.22 -21.46 16.53
CA SER A 159 18.19 -20.45 16.78
C SER A 159 17.62 -19.89 15.48
N LYS A 160 18.48 -19.56 14.50
CA LYS A 160 18.05 -19.04 13.19
C LYS A 160 17.29 -20.08 12.38
N PHE A 161 17.75 -21.33 12.40
CA PHE A 161 17.06 -22.46 11.77
C PHE A 161 15.68 -22.71 12.39
N LEU A 162 15.58 -22.71 13.73
CA LEU A 162 14.30 -22.87 14.41
C LEU A 162 13.31 -21.75 14.03
N LYS A 163 13.76 -20.49 14.05
CA LYS A 163 12.94 -19.36 13.60
C LYS A 163 12.47 -19.56 12.15
N PHE A 164 13.34 -20.05 11.27
CA PHE A 164 13.00 -20.31 9.88
C PHE A 164 11.91 -21.37 9.75
N VAL A 165 12.06 -22.51 10.43
CA VAL A 165 11.07 -23.60 10.41
C VAL A 165 9.73 -23.13 10.98
N VAL A 166 9.74 -22.45 12.13
CA VAL A 166 8.52 -21.98 12.80
C VAL A 166 7.80 -20.92 11.97
N SER A 167 8.51 -19.90 11.48
CA SER A 167 7.91 -18.83 10.68
C SER A 167 7.42 -19.33 9.32
N THR A 168 8.17 -20.21 8.65
CA THR A 168 7.74 -20.83 7.39
C THR A 168 6.52 -21.74 7.62
N GLY A 169 6.55 -22.56 8.67
CA GLY A 169 5.40 -23.40 9.05
C GLY A 169 4.15 -22.56 9.37
N MET A 170 4.31 -21.42 10.06
CA MET A 170 3.22 -20.48 10.32
C MET A 170 2.66 -19.87 9.03
N ILE A 171 3.51 -19.42 8.11
CA ILE A 171 3.06 -18.90 6.80
C ILE A 171 2.30 -19.98 6.03
N LEU A 172 2.83 -21.20 5.95
CA LEU A 172 2.17 -22.31 5.27
C LEU A 172 0.82 -22.64 5.91
N ALA A 173 0.73 -22.66 7.23
CA ALA A 173 -0.53 -22.86 7.94
C ALA A 173 -1.55 -21.75 7.63
N LEU A 174 -1.11 -20.48 7.64
CA LEU A 174 -1.97 -19.34 7.29
C LEU A 174 -2.42 -19.40 5.82
N LEU A 175 -1.57 -19.83 4.90
CA LEU A 175 -1.93 -20.03 3.48
C LEU A 175 -2.87 -21.22 3.27
N MET A 176 -2.72 -22.29 4.06
CA MET A 176 -3.65 -23.42 4.06
C MET A 176 -5.04 -22.98 4.57
N LEU A 177 -5.08 -22.16 5.64
CA LEU A 177 -6.32 -21.54 6.10
C LEU A 177 -6.90 -20.62 5.03
N TRP A 178 -6.08 -19.82 4.35
CA TRP A 178 -6.55 -18.98 3.24
C TRP A 178 -7.18 -19.80 2.10
N ASN A 179 -6.65 -20.99 1.80
CA ASN A 179 -7.21 -21.84 0.75
C ASN A 179 -8.50 -22.57 1.18
N SER A 180 -8.84 -22.57 2.48
CA SER A 180 -10.05 -23.19 2.99
C SER A 180 -11.23 -22.21 2.93
N ARG A 181 -12.29 -22.59 2.22
CA ARG A 181 -13.57 -21.83 2.20
C ARG A 181 -14.09 -21.58 3.62
N TRP A 182 -13.95 -22.59 4.49
CA TRP A 182 -14.39 -22.46 5.86
C TRP A 182 -13.67 -21.31 6.56
N ALA A 183 -12.35 -21.26 6.46
CA ALA A 183 -11.56 -20.24 7.14
C ALA A 183 -11.70 -18.86 6.50
N LEU A 184 -11.90 -18.74 5.19
CA LEU A 184 -12.21 -17.45 4.56
C LEU A 184 -13.52 -16.86 5.10
N GLU A 185 -14.61 -17.64 5.11
CA GLU A 185 -15.91 -17.16 5.59
C GLU A 185 -15.87 -16.66 7.05
N ARG A 186 -15.02 -17.23 7.90
CA ARG A 186 -14.94 -16.85 9.33
C ARG A 186 -13.83 -15.83 9.60
N PHE A 187 -12.66 -16.02 9.01
CA PHE A 187 -11.41 -15.34 9.39
C PHE A 187 -10.77 -14.49 8.29
N GLU A 188 -11.43 -14.23 7.16
CA GLU A 188 -10.87 -13.42 6.06
C GLU A 188 -10.27 -12.10 6.57
N PHE A 189 -10.96 -11.35 7.44
CA PHE A 189 -10.46 -10.08 7.99
C PHE A 189 -9.13 -10.25 8.75
N MET A 190 -9.04 -11.29 9.59
CA MET A 190 -7.83 -11.62 10.35
C MET A 190 -6.68 -12.02 9.42
N LEU A 191 -6.96 -12.92 8.47
CA LEU A 191 -5.96 -13.48 7.55
C LEU A 191 -5.35 -12.39 6.66
N ASN A 192 -6.16 -11.43 6.19
CA ASN A 192 -5.69 -10.28 5.41
C ASN A 192 -4.69 -9.39 6.18
N GLY A 193 -4.71 -9.39 7.52
CA GLY A 193 -3.70 -8.68 8.33
C GLY A 193 -2.51 -9.57 8.73
N LEU A 194 -2.76 -10.81 9.17
CA LEU A 194 -1.71 -11.69 9.69
C LEU A 194 -0.78 -12.27 8.61
N ILE A 195 -1.31 -12.61 7.44
CA ILE A 195 -0.49 -13.16 6.34
C ILE A 195 0.59 -12.15 5.92
N PRO A 196 0.27 -10.88 5.61
CA PRO A 196 1.30 -9.89 5.28
C PRO A 196 2.31 -9.69 6.41
N VAL A 197 1.89 -9.61 7.67
CA VAL A 197 2.80 -9.44 8.81
C VAL A 197 3.77 -10.62 8.93
N ALA A 198 3.29 -11.85 8.76
CA ALA A 198 4.12 -13.04 8.78
C ALA A 198 5.16 -13.04 7.65
N ILE A 199 4.74 -12.66 6.43
CA ILE A 199 5.63 -12.55 5.26
C ILE A 199 6.68 -11.45 5.47
N ILE A 200 6.28 -10.28 5.98
CA ILE A 200 7.18 -9.17 6.26
C ILE A 200 8.23 -9.57 7.30
N TYR A 201 7.82 -10.21 8.39
CA TYR A 201 8.75 -10.71 9.41
C TYR A 201 9.75 -11.71 8.80
N TRP A 202 9.25 -12.69 8.04
CA TRP A 202 10.10 -13.68 7.39
C TRP A 202 11.10 -13.04 6.43
N ALA A 203 10.66 -12.07 5.62
CA ALA A 203 11.53 -11.31 4.74
C ALA A 203 12.59 -10.50 5.51
N TYR A 204 12.18 -9.84 6.60
CA TYR A 204 13.06 -9.03 7.44
C TYR A 204 14.13 -9.86 8.18
N GLU A 205 13.77 -11.06 8.63
CA GLU A 205 14.66 -11.97 9.35
C GLU A 205 15.64 -12.69 8.40
N PHE A 206 15.19 -13.11 7.22
CA PHE A 206 15.97 -14.01 6.36
C PHE A 206 16.47 -13.39 5.06
N LEU A 207 15.66 -12.58 4.36
CA LEU A 207 16.03 -12.05 3.05
C LEU A 207 17.03 -10.89 3.16
N LEU A 208 16.88 -10.03 4.17
CA LEU A 208 17.77 -8.86 4.32
C LEU A 208 19.20 -9.24 4.72
N ASP A 209 19.41 -10.42 5.30
CA ASP A 209 20.74 -10.88 5.69
C ASP A 209 21.53 -11.48 4.50
N ILE A 210 20.92 -11.62 3.31
CA ILE A 210 21.56 -12.16 2.12
C ILE A 210 22.36 -11.05 1.41
N PRO A 211 23.69 -11.19 1.24
CA PRO A 211 24.51 -10.20 0.55
C PRO A 211 24.08 -10.07 -0.92
N GLY A 212 24.01 -8.84 -1.44
CA GLY A 212 23.57 -8.55 -2.81
C GLY A 212 22.05 -8.46 -2.98
N LEU A 213 21.28 -9.26 -2.23
CA LEU A 213 19.82 -9.26 -2.32
C LEU A 213 19.22 -7.97 -1.75
N HIS A 214 19.82 -7.43 -0.71
CA HIS A 214 19.36 -6.19 -0.10
C HIS A 214 19.35 -5.03 -1.11
N GLN A 215 20.40 -4.84 -1.92
CA GLN A 215 20.43 -3.77 -2.93
C GLN A 215 19.35 -3.95 -4.00
N LEU A 216 19.10 -5.19 -4.42
CA LEU A 216 18.02 -5.49 -5.36
C LEU A 216 16.65 -5.15 -4.75
N LEU A 217 16.41 -5.55 -3.50
CA LEU A 217 15.15 -5.28 -2.80
C LEU A 217 14.96 -3.79 -2.54
N GLU A 218 16.02 -3.04 -2.23
CA GLU A 218 15.97 -1.58 -2.09
C GLU A 218 15.64 -0.90 -3.43
N PHE A 219 16.27 -1.35 -4.52
CA PHE A 219 15.97 -0.86 -5.87
C PHE A 219 14.50 -1.12 -6.25
N LEU A 220 14.03 -2.36 -6.09
CA LEU A 220 12.63 -2.71 -6.35
C LEU A 220 11.68 -1.94 -5.44
N GLY A 221 12.03 -1.78 -4.16
CA GLY A 221 11.26 -1.01 -3.18
C GLY A 221 11.11 0.45 -3.57
N LYS A 222 12.18 1.09 -4.06
CA LYS A 222 12.16 2.49 -4.52
C LYS A 222 11.16 2.72 -5.65
N TYR A 223 11.06 1.79 -6.60
CA TYR A 223 10.17 1.93 -7.76
C TYR A 223 8.80 1.25 -7.58
N SER A 224 8.61 0.50 -6.49
CA SER A 224 7.44 -0.34 -6.23
C SER A 224 6.09 0.38 -6.42
N ALA A 225 5.93 1.59 -5.90
CA ALA A 225 4.71 2.38 -6.04
C ALA A 225 4.41 2.72 -7.51
N THR A 226 5.42 3.15 -8.27
CA THR A 226 5.23 3.50 -9.69
C THR A 226 4.98 2.26 -10.54
N VAL A 227 5.67 1.15 -10.25
CA VAL A 227 5.39 -0.16 -10.86
C VAL A 227 3.95 -0.59 -10.59
N PHE A 228 3.49 -0.44 -9.33
CA PHE A 228 2.12 -0.76 -8.95
C PHE A 228 1.09 0.05 -9.75
N TYR A 229 1.33 1.34 -9.97
CA TYR A 229 0.42 2.18 -10.75
C TYR A 229 0.34 1.81 -12.24
N ILE A 230 1.38 1.22 -12.82
CA ILE A 230 1.54 1.07 -14.27
C ILE A 230 1.36 -0.37 -14.76
N HIS A 231 1.77 -1.39 -13.99
CA HIS A 231 1.85 -2.77 -14.49
C HIS A 231 0.52 -3.31 -15.05
N THR A 232 -0.62 -2.91 -14.49
CA THR A 232 -1.94 -3.30 -14.99
C THR A 232 -2.27 -2.69 -16.34
N PHE A 233 -1.77 -1.49 -16.65
CA PHE A 233 -1.94 -0.87 -17.97
C PHE A 233 -1.25 -1.70 -19.05
N ILE A 234 0.02 -2.07 -18.80
CA ILE A 234 0.78 -2.93 -19.73
C ILE A 234 0.05 -4.25 -19.93
N ARG A 235 -0.33 -4.91 -18.83
CA ARG A 235 -0.98 -6.23 -18.84
C ARG A 235 -2.36 -6.23 -19.49
N THR A 236 -3.16 -5.17 -19.30
CA THR A 236 -4.60 -5.23 -19.61
C THR A 236 -5.09 -4.25 -20.66
N LEU A 237 -4.36 -3.16 -20.92
CA LEU A 237 -4.74 -2.11 -21.87
C LEU A 237 -3.79 -2.04 -23.05
N TRP A 238 -2.50 -1.84 -22.82
CA TRP A 238 -1.56 -1.48 -23.89
C TRP A 238 -0.97 -2.68 -24.62
N LEU A 239 -0.53 -3.72 -23.90
CA LEU A 239 0.20 -4.85 -24.47
C LEU A 239 -0.39 -6.18 -24.03
N ARG A 240 -1.72 -6.26 -23.87
CA ARG A 240 -2.40 -7.47 -23.37
C ARG A 240 -2.07 -8.70 -24.22
N ASP A 241 -2.30 -8.62 -25.53
CA ASP A 241 -2.20 -9.78 -26.41
C ASP A 241 -0.73 -10.24 -26.56
N PHE A 242 0.21 -9.30 -26.58
CA PHE A 242 1.65 -9.60 -26.52
C PHE A 242 2.08 -10.20 -25.18
N THR A 243 1.60 -9.64 -24.06
CA THR A 243 1.93 -10.14 -22.73
C THR A 243 1.51 -11.60 -22.59
N TYR A 244 0.31 -11.94 -23.03
CA TYR A 244 -0.21 -13.30 -22.91
C TYR A 244 0.27 -14.26 -24.00
N SER A 245 0.80 -13.77 -25.13
CA SER A 245 1.40 -14.63 -26.16
C SER A 245 2.70 -15.32 -25.72
N LEU A 246 3.35 -14.82 -24.66
CA LEU A 246 4.57 -15.40 -24.08
C LEU A 246 4.35 -16.80 -23.46
N GLY A 247 3.10 -17.20 -23.21
CA GLY A 247 2.69 -18.57 -22.84
C GLY A 247 3.09 -19.07 -21.44
N HIS A 248 4.25 -18.65 -20.93
CA HIS A 248 4.80 -19.10 -19.65
C HIS A 248 4.63 -18.06 -18.56
N ALA A 249 4.00 -18.43 -17.43
CA ALA A 249 3.72 -17.53 -16.32
C ALA A 249 4.96 -16.77 -15.79
N ALA A 250 6.12 -17.43 -15.70
CA ALA A 250 7.36 -16.80 -15.26
C ALA A 250 7.87 -15.75 -16.26
N VAL A 251 7.75 -16.04 -17.57
CA VAL A 251 8.17 -15.12 -18.64
C VAL A 251 7.25 -13.90 -18.69
N ILE A 252 5.94 -14.12 -18.55
CA ILE A 252 4.93 -13.06 -18.41
C ILE A 252 5.26 -12.16 -17.21
N TRP A 253 5.55 -12.75 -16.06
CA TRP A 253 5.91 -12.00 -14.86
C TRP A 253 7.19 -11.18 -15.05
N LEU A 254 8.24 -11.77 -15.62
CA LEU A 254 9.50 -11.09 -15.91
C LEU A 254 9.31 -9.94 -16.90
N PHE A 255 8.53 -10.15 -17.96
CA PHE A 255 8.21 -9.11 -18.93
C PHE A 255 7.45 -7.95 -18.27
N LEU A 256 6.41 -8.23 -17.48
CA LEU A 256 5.63 -7.21 -16.79
C LEU A 256 6.47 -6.45 -15.77
N MET A 257 7.30 -7.15 -15.00
CA MET A 257 8.20 -6.52 -14.03
C MET A 257 9.23 -5.64 -14.74
N GLY A 258 9.92 -6.17 -15.76
CA GLY A 258 10.96 -5.45 -16.50
C GLY A 258 10.42 -4.21 -17.22
N SER A 259 9.31 -4.35 -17.94
CA SER A 259 8.67 -3.22 -18.63
C SER A 259 8.15 -2.16 -17.65
N SER A 260 7.54 -2.57 -16.53
CA SER A 260 7.04 -1.63 -15.52
C SER A 260 8.19 -0.88 -14.83
N ILE A 261 9.29 -1.56 -14.50
CA ILE A 261 10.48 -0.93 -13.93
C ILE A 261 11.10 0.04 -14.92
N LEU A 262 11.20 -0.33 -16.20
CA LEU A 262 11.76 0.54 -17.23
C LEU A 262 10.98 1.86 -17.32
N ILE A 263 9.64 1.78 -17.35
CA ILE A 263 8.79 2.97 -17.34
C ILE A 263 8.93 3.72 -16.01
N ALA A 264 8.99 3.04 -14.87
CA ALA A 264 9.15 3.68 -13.57
C ALA A 264 10.46 4.46 -13.46
N VAL A 265 11.56 3.91 -13.97
CA VAL A 265 12.87 4.58 -14.03
C VAL A 265 12.81 5.77 -14.99
N PHE A 266 12.21 5.61 -16.16
CA PHE A 266 12.00 6.71 -17.11
C PHE A 266 11.22 7.87 -16.46
N LEU A 267 10.11 7.59 -15.77
CA LEU A 267 9.34 8.61 -15.07
C LEU A 267 10.12 9.26 -13.92
N ASP A 268 10.99 8.53 -13.21
CA ASP A 268 11.88 9.12 -12.20
C ASP A 268 12.88 10.10 -12.82
N VAL A 269 13.42 9.78 -14.00
CA VAL A 269 14.27 10.71 -14.77
C VAL A 269 13.49 11.95 -15.18
N VAL A 270 12.29 11.80 -15.73
CA VAL A 270 11.41 12.94 -16.09
C VAL A 270 11.13 13.82 -14.87
N LYS A 271 10.77 13.23 -13.72
CA LYS A 271 10.55 13.96 -12.47
C LYS A 271 11.78 14.76 -12.04
N LYS A 272 12.98 14.20 -12.19
CA LYS A 272 14.24 14.90 -11.87
C LYS A 272 14.50 16.06 -12.83
N LEU A 273 14.29 15.87 -14.12
CA LEU A 273 14.50 16.91 -15.14
C LEU A 273 13.61 18.14 -14.89
N ILE A 274 12.34 17.93 -14.55
CA ILE A 274 11.41 19.04 -14.25
C ILE A 274 11.54 19.55 -12.80
N HIS A 275 12.50 19.05 -12.03
CA HIS A 275 12.65 19.36 -10.60
C HIS A 275 11.36 19.16 -9.80
N TYR A 276 10.63 18.07 -10.11
CA TYR A 276 9.29 17.80 -9.61
C TYR A 276 9.24 17.79 -8.08
N GLU A 277 10.27 17.27 -7.41
CA GLU A 277 10.34 17.23 -5.95
C GLU A 277 10.28 18.66 -5.36
N LYS A 278 11.03 19.61 -5.92
CA LYS A 278 11.01 21.01 -5.48
C LYS A 278 9.63 21.61 -5.69
N ILE A 279 9.01 21.39 -6.85
CA ILE A 279 7.66 21.89 -7.16
C ILE A 279 6.64 21.30 -6.18
N SER A 280 6.67 19.98 -5.98
CA SER A 280 5.74 19.27 -5.11
C SER A 280 5.85 19.73 -3.66
N ASN A 281 7.06 19.96 -3.15
CA ASN A 281 7.27 20.47 -1.79
C ASN A 281 6.73 21.89 -1.63
N VAL A 282 6.96 22.78 -2.62
CA VAL A 282 6.39 24.14 -2.61
C VAL A 282 4.86 24.09 -2.63
N VAL A 283 4.26 23.23 -3.45
CA VAL A 283 2.79 23.06 -3.49
C VAL A 283 2.26 22.53 -2.16
N ILE A 284 2.91 21.53 -1.56
CA ILE A 284 2.52 20.98 -0.26
C ILE A 284 2.61 22.05 0.82
N ASP A 285 3.74 22.72 0.96
CA ASP A 285 3.95 23.68 2.04
C ASP A 285 3.09 24.93 1.85
N GLY A 286 2.89 25.37 0.61
CA GLY A 286 1.95 26.45 0.27
C GLY A 286 0.50 26.09 0.58
N PHE A 287 0.05 24.89 0.22
CA PHE A 287 -1.29 24.41 0.52
C PHE A 287 -1.51 24.30 2.04
N ILE A 288 -0.58 23.67 2.75
CA ILE A 288 -0.68 23.50 4.20
C ILE A 288 -0.64 24.86 4.92
N GLY A 289 0.23 25.79 4.53
CA GLY A 289 0.26 27.13 5.10
C GLY A 289 -0.95 27.99 4.75
N TRP A 290 -1.61 27.75 3.62
CA TRP A 290 -2.91 28.37 3.32
C TRP A 290 -4.02 27.78 4.19
N THR A 291 -4.10 26.45 4.29
CA THR A 291 -5.10 25.76 5.12
C THR A 291 -5.00 26.16 6.59
N ASP A 292 -3.77 26.21 7.12
CA ASP A 292 -3.51 26.58 8.51
C ASP A 292 -4.02 27.98 8.85
N ARG A 293 -3.88 28.94 7.93
CA ARG A 293 -4.37 30.33 8.09
C ARG A 293 -5.87 30.54 7.82
N THR A 294 -6.53 29.59 7.17
CA THR A 294 -7.91 29.77 6.69
C THR A 294 -8.90 29.00 7.53
N LEU A 295 -8.52 27.81 8.02
CA LEU A 295 -9.37 26.99 8.87
C LEU A 295 -9.24 27.34 10.36
N TRP A 296 -8.25 28.14 10.72
CA TRP A 296 -7.89 28.54 12.08
C TRP A 296 -7.34 29.96 12.08
#